data_AF-A0AAV8W7U9-F1
#
_entry.id   AF-A0AAV8W7U9-F1
#
_cell.length_a   1.000
_cell.length_b   1.000
_cell.length_c   1.000
_cell.angle_alpha   90.00
_cell.angle_beta   90.00
_cell.angle_gamma   90.00
#
_symmetry.space_group_name_H-M   'P 1'
#
loop_
_entity.id
_entity.type
_entity.pdbx_description
1 polymer ?
#
loop_
_entity_poly.entity_id
_entity_poly.type
_entity_poly.pdbx_seq_one_letter_code
_entity_poly.pdbx_strand_id
1 'polypeptide(L)'
;MFSIYKNSYLQSNFKEINPRLLNRCVQKAREYSWADVHDLEPPFNRLVSEHPNLPVQNVDSTHRPLAYGRLAIPKLRRELHHKDEEVVIAALLSLCDLCHDPEKAYEAVNLKIIDRMVPLVLHQNAAIRERTANALQILARHTVGSQAIAANQSLLDNIQISIEDPYPEIRIHIATLLEMLARSWIVADMLVTYGFIPIILANLLNEDPNILVINLELLKSLMYGDGKCIAIESDGFFIFLKLLHFENPDIISKACDCLTLLTTSRIGEKLAQEMKLLETLNILLHDERKEVYTSAASTIMFCTVKTVSKIAAAKIKKMVPRLIAIAKNRENPDTQIFAVKALTNICEHPDVRKEVNNNYLEEVINIQLGAEPFLKEYKEILLRVINWVPTTVS
;
A
#
# COMPACT_ATOMS: atom_id res chain seq x y z
N MET A 1 -6.43 42.88 32.51
CA MET A 1 -6.09 41.55 33.07
C MET A 1 -4.61 41.27 32.76
N PHE A 2 -3.77 41.04 33.77
CA PHE A 2 -2.34 40.78 33.57
C PHE A 2 -2.14 39.34 33.09
N SER A 3 -1.68 39.15 31.86
CA SER A 3 -1.24 37.82 31.39
C SER A 3 0.22 37.63 31.80
N ILE A 4 0.47 36.67 32.68
CA ILE A 4 1.82 36.32 33.15
C ILE A 4 2.70 35.93 31.96
N TYR A 5 2.14 35.27 30.94
CA TYR A 5 2.87 34.59 29.87
C TYR A 5 3.04 35.40 28.57
N LYS A 6 2.78 36.71 28.56
CA LYS A 6 2.76 37.54 27.34
C LYS A 6 4.11 37.61 26.58
N ASN A 7 5.22 37.21 27.20
CA ASN A 7 6.56 37.11 26.60
C ASN A 7 7.33 35.89 27.17
N SER A 8 6.71 34.71 27.11
CA SER A 8 7.19 33.48 27.77
C SER A 8 8.64 33.11 27.42
N TYR A 9 9.10 33.35 26.19
CA TYR A 9 10.48 33.11 25.75
C TYR A 9 11.52 33.96 26.50
N LEU A 10 11.25 35.26 26.66
CA LEU A 10 12.15 36.14 27.41
C LEU A 10 12.12 35.80 28.90
N GLN A 11 10.96 35.38 29.41
CA GLN A 11 10.83 34.95 30.80
C GLN A 11 11.51 33.61 31.08
N SER A 12 11.60 32.70 30.09
CA SER A 12 12.33 31.43 30.25
C SER A 12 13.85 31.63 30.24
N ASN A 13 14.34 32.60 29.46
CA ASN A 13 15.77 32.89 29.36
C ASN A 13 16.26 33.82 30.49
N PHE A 14 15.40 34.68 31.01
CA PHE A 14 15.72 35.64 32.08
C PHE A 14 14.86 35.40 33.32
N LYS A 15 15.05 34.24 33.97
CA LYS A 15 14.25 33.79 35.14
C LYS A 15 14.38 34.70 36.37
N GLU A 16 15.44 35.50 36.43
CA GLU A 16 15.73 36.42 37.55
C GLU A 16 14.90 37.71 37.50
N ILE A 17 14.31 38.02 36.33
CA ILE A 17 13.59 39.27 36.11
C ILE A 17 12.10 39.05 36.34
N ASN A 18 11.47 39.93 37.13
CA ASN A 18 10.03 39.86 37.39
C ASN A 18 9.23 39.92 36.07
N PRO A 19 8.35 38.94 35.79
CA PRO A 19 7.55 38.89 34.56
C PRO A 19 6.73 40.16 34.28
N ARG A 20 6.30 40.87 35.34
CA ARG A 20 5.58 42.15 35.22
C ARG A 20 6.46 43.26 34.65
N LEU A 21 7.70 43.35 35.13
CA LEU A 21 8.68 44.31 34.66
C LEU A 21 9.06 44.00 33.22
N LEU A 22 9.34 42.74 32.91
CA LEU A 22 9.70 42.30 31.56
C LEU A 22 8.58 42.63 30.56
N ASN A 23 7.33 42.29 30.88
CA ASN A 23 6.19 42.59 30.01
C ASN A 23 5.98 44.10 29.83
N ARG A 24 6.22 44.91 30.87
CA ARG A 24 6.12 46.37 30.80
C ARG A 24 7.27 46.98 29.99
N CYS A 25 8.48 46.44 30.10
CA CYS A 25 9.64 46.86 29.32
C CYS A 25 9.44 46.56 27.83
N VAL A 26 8.99 45.35 27.48
CA VAL A 26 8.68 44.99 26.09
C VAL A 26 7.53 45.86 25.55
N GLN A 27 6.50 46.12 26.35
CA GLN A 27 5.40 47.00 25.94
C GLN A 27 5.88 48.43 25.69
N LYS A 28 6.71 48.99 26.58
CA LYS A 28 7.32 50.30 26.38
C LYS A 28 8.24 50.32 25.16
N ALA A 29 9.04 49.27 24.94
CA ALA A 29 9.90 49.17 23.77
C ALA A 29 9.08 49.15 22.46
N ARG A 30 7.91 48.51 22.46
CA ARG A 30 6.96 48.54 21.34
C ARG A 30 6.29 49.90 21.10
N GLU A 31 6.19 50.75 22.12
CA GLU A 31 5.65 52.10 22.01
C GLU A 31 6.65 53.07 21.33
N TYR A 32 7.94 52.72 21.30
CA TYR A 32 8.96 53.47 20.58
C TYR A 32 9.10 52.93 19.15
N SER A 33 8.64 53.71 18.18
CA SER A 33 8.69 53.40 16.74
C SER A 33 10.03 53.71 16.08
N TRP A 34 11.14 53.67 16.83
CA TRP A 34 12.47 53.74 16.23
C TRP A 34 13.04 52.32 16.25
N ALA A 35 12.69 51.54 15.23
CA ALA A 35 13.47 50.37 14.89
C ALA A 35 14.66 50.88 14.07
N ASP A 36 15.89 50.50 14.43
CA ASP A 36 17.02 50.71 13.54
C ASP A 36 16.71 49.98 12.22
N VAL A 37 17.04 50.57 11.07
CA VAL A 37 16.73 49.98 9.75
C VAL A 37 17.39 48.60 9.62
N HIS A 38 18.48 48.37 10.36
CA HIS A 38 19.20 47.11 10.46
C HIS A 38 18.53 46.05 11.36
N ASP A 39 17.51 46.41 12.16
CA ASP A 39 16.74 45.46 12.99
C ASP A 39 15.57 44.82 12.23
N LEU A 40 15.30 45.25 10.99
CA LEU A 40 14.20 44.74 10.16
C LEU A 40 14.62 43.55 9.29
N GLU A 41 15.93 43.43 9.03
CA GLU A 41 16.52 42.36 8.22
C GLU A 41 17.81 41.81 8.87
N PRO A 42 17.96 40.48 8.98
CA PRO A 42 17.03 39.47 8.52
C PRO A 42 15.80 39.34 9.44
N PRO A 43 14.73 38.65 9.04
CA PRO A 43 13.46 38.58 9.77
C PRO A 43 13.56 38.20 11.25
N PHE A 44 14.60 37.47 11.65
CA PHE A 44 14.85 37.09 13.05
C PHE A 44 15.26 38.25 13.99
N ASN A 45 15.65 39.42 13.45
CA ASN A 45 15.93 40.62 14.24
C ASN A 45 14.66 41.35 14.68
N ARG A 46 13.51 41.00 14.09
CA ARG A 46 12.22 41.60 14.43
C ARG A 46 11.82 41.14 15.83
N LEU A 47 11.57 42.09 16.74
CA LEU A 47 10.99 41.85 18.08
C LEU A 47 9.50 41.44 18.03
N VAL A 48 9.11 40.68 17.01
CA VAL A 48 7.80 40.09 16.83
C VAL A 48 7.99 38.61 17.11
N SER A 49 7.27 38.08 18.11
CA SER A 49 7.27 36.65 18.37
C SER A 49 6.65 35.93 17.15
N GLU A 50 7.48 35.41 16.25
CA GLU A 50 7.03 34.52 15.16
C GLU A 50 6.58 33.15 15.69
N HIS A 51 6.92 32.84 16.94
CA HIS A 51 6.44 31.66 17.62
C HIS A 51 5.00 31.89 18.10
N PRO A 52 4.07 30.94 17.85
CA PRO A 52 2.74 31.02 18.44
C PRO A 52 2.89 31.15 19.95
N ASN A 53 2.18 32.12 20.54
CA ASN A 53 2.15 32.29 21.98
C ASN A 53 1.54 31.03 22.60
N LEU A 54 2.38 30.07 23.02
CA LEU A 54 1.96 28.91 23.80
C LEU A 54 1.61 29.42 25.20
N PRO A 55 0.32 29.53 25.56
CA PRO A 55 -0.08 30.19 26.79
C PRO A 55 0.23 29.34 28.04
N VAL A 56 0.57 28.06 27.85
CA VAL A 56 0.82 27.07 28.92
C VAL A 56 1.90 26.08 28.46
N GLN A 57 2.81 25.70 29.35
CA GLN A 57 3.72 24.57 29.12
C GLN A 57 2.88 23.29 28.94
N ASN A 58 3.13 22.53 27.88
CA ASN A 58 2.47 21.24 27.53
C ASN A 58 1.11 21.33 26.80
N VAL A 59 0.75 22.44 26.17
CA VAL A 59 -0.39 22.46 25.24
C VAL A 59 0.14 22.36 23.82
N ASP A 60 -0.21 21.28 23.13
CA ASP A 60 0.09 21.12 21.72
C ASP A 60 -0.83 22.04 20.88
N SER A 61 -0.24 23.00 20.18
CA SER A 61 -0.96 23.95 19.33
C SER A 61 -1.53 23.30 18.06
N THR A 62 -1.07 22.11 17.70
CA THR A 62 -1.54 21.38 16.51
C THR A 62 -2.82 20.59 16.77
N HIS A 63 -3.19 20.39 18.04
CA HIS A 63 -4.38 19.65 18.45
C HIS A 63 -5.48 20.58 19.00
N ARG A 64 -6.73 20.16 18.85
CA ARG A 64 -7.88 20.84 19.45
C ARG A 64 -8.09 20.37 20.89
N PRO A 65 -8.41 21.30 21.82
CA PRO A 65 -8.73 20.92 23.18
C PRO A 65 -10.01 20.07 23.19
N LEU A 66 -9.89 18.85 23.69
CA LEU A 66 -10.98 17.89 23.73
C LEU A 66 -12.00 18.24 24.83
N ALA A 67 -13.29 18.10 24.51
CA ALA A 67 -14.33 18.17 25.52
C ALA A 67 -14.37 16.88 26.36
N TYR A 68 -14.87 16.95 27.59
CA TYR A 68 -14.88 15.80 28.49
C TYR A 68 -15.80 14.67 27.99
N GLY A 69 -15.30 13.43 28.01
CA GLY A 69 -16.07 12.21 27.77
C GLY A 69 -16.72 12.14 26.38
N ARG A 70 -18.05 11.92 26.36
CA ARG A 70 -18.87 11.76 25.13
C ARG A 70 -19.05 13.05 24.33
N LEU A 71 -18.63 14.20 24.87
CA LEU A 71 -18.76 15.49 24.18
C LEU A 71 -17.57 15.79 23.25
N ALA A 72 -16.47 15.03 23.36
CA ALA A 72 -15.27 15.22 22.55
C ALA A 72 -15.58 15.14 21.05
N ILE A 73 -16.15 14.02 20.60
CA ILE A 73 -16.40 13.74 19.20
C ILE A 73 -17.48 14.67 18.60
N PRO A 74 -18.63 14.93 19.26
CA PRO A 74 -19.61 15.90 18.78
C PRO A 74 -19.06 17.31 18.61
N LYS A 75 -18.13 17.74 19.47
CA LYS A 75 -17.44 19.04 19.34
C LYS A 75 -16.57 19.04 18.08
N LEU A 76 -15.69 18.05 17.93
CA LEU A 76 -14.82 17.94 16.75
C LEU A 76 -15.62 17.89 15.45
N ARG A 77 -16.73 17.15 15.42
CA ARG A 77 -17.64 17.07 14.27
C ARG A 77 -18.16 18.45 13.82
N ARG A 78 -18.40 19.39 14.75
CA ARG A 78 -18.83 20.77 14.40
C ARG A 78 -17.66 21.59 13.85
N GLU A 79 -16.47 21.35 14.37
CA GLU A 79 -15.25 22.08 13.99
C GLU A 79 -14.69 21.66 12.61
N LEU A 80 -15.09 20.51 12.08
CA LEU A 80 -14.73 20.06 10.72
C LEU A 80 -15.17 21.02 9.60
N HIS A 81 -16.14 21.90 9.84
CA HIS A 81 -16.57 22.95 8.89
C HIS A 81 -16.43 24.35 9.48
N HIS A 82 -15.44 24.55 10.35
CA HIS A 82 -15.11 25.89 10.81
C HIS A 82 -14.59 26.76 9.65
N LYS A 83 -14.73 28.08 9.78
CA LYS A 83 -14.25 29.03 8.76
C LYS A 83 -12.71 29.06 8.66
N ASP A 84 -12.06 28.86 9.80
CA ASP A 84 -10.60 28.85 9.89
C ASP A 84 -10.05 27.46 9.54
N GLU A 85 -9.18 27.39 8.53
CA GLU A 85 -8.63 26.13 8.05
C GLU A 85 -7.74 25.42 9.08
N GLU A 86 -6.98 26.17 9.88
CA GLU A 86 -6.15 25.62 10.96
C GLU A 86 -6.99 24.88 12.01
N VAL A 87 -8.21 25.37 12.26
CA VAL A 87 -9.16 24.72 13.17
C VAL A 87 -9.61 23.39 12.61
N VAL A 88 -9.89 23.32 11.31
CA VAL A 88 -10.28 22.08 10.62
C VAL A 88 -9.15 21.06 10.66
N ILE A 89 -7.91 21.49 10.37
CA ILE A 89 -6.70 20.65 10.44
C ILE A 89 -6.51 20.09 11.85
N ALA A 90 -6.56 20.96 12.87
CA ALA A 90 -6.38 20.54 14.25
C ALA A 90 -7.52 19.61 14.73
N ALA A 91 -8.75 19.83 14.24
CA ALA A 91 -9.89 18.97 14.54
C ALA A 91 -9.74 17.58 13.92
N LEU A 92 -9.25 17.50 12.66
CA LEU A 92 -8.93 16.24 11.99
C LEU A 92 -7.84 15.47 12.73
N LEU A 93 -6.76 16.13 13.12
CA LEU A 93 -5.67 15.51 13.90
C LEU A 93 -6.17 14.94 15.23
N SER A 94 -6.95 15.73 15.97
CA SER A 94 -7.51 15.28 17.25
C SER A 94 -8.50 14.13 17.09
N LEU A 95 -9.15 14.05 15.92
CA LEU A 95 -10.04 12.96 15.59
C LEU A 95 -9.28 11.69 15.23
N CYS A 96 -8.17 11.80 14.49
CA CYS A 96 -7.25 10.70 14.22
C CYS A 96 -6.79 10.03 15.52
N ASP A 97 -6.31 10.83 16.48
CA ASP A 97 -5.83 10.36 17.78
C ASP A 97 -6.91 9.60 18.55
N LEU A 98 -8.13 10.14 18.60
CA LEU A 98 -9.24 9.49 19.28
C LEU A 98 -9.69 8.21 18.59
N CYS A 99 -9.72 8.18 17.26
CA CYS A 99 -10.23 7.04 16.48
C CYS A 99 -9.25 5.85 16.43
N HIS A 100 -8.07 5.95 17.04
CA HIS A 100 -7.26 4.77 17.33
C HIS A 100 -7.94 3.84 18.33
N ASP A 101 -8.73 4.38 19.26
CA ASP A 101 -9.58 3.59 20.16
C ASP A 101 -10.82 3.09 19.38
N PRO A 102 -11.06 1.76 19.32
CA PRO A 102 -12.20 1.20 18.60
C PRO A 102 -13.56 1.68 19.12
N GLU A 103 -13.71 1.97 20.42
CA GLU A 103 -14.97 2.50 20.95
C GLU A 103 -15.26 3.90 20.43
N LYS A 104 -14.22 4.73 20.34
CA LYS A 104 -14.29 6.09 19.81
C LYS A 104 -14.48 6.10 18.30
N ALA A 105 -13.84 5.19 17.57
CA ALA A 105 -14.09 5.01 16.16
C ALA A 105 -15.55 4.61 15.89
N TYR A 106 -16.11 3.70 16.69
CA TYR A 106 -17.52 3.32 16.59
C TYR A 106 -18.46 4.50 16.88
N GLU A 107 -18.19 5.27 17.93
CA GLU A 107 -18.92 6.51 18.25
C GLU A 107 -18.83 7.53 17.09
N ALA A 108 -17.65 7.70 16.49
CA ALA A 108 -17.42 8.59 15.36
C ALA A 108 -18.23 8.21 14.12
N VAL A 109 -18.28 6.92 13.77
CA VAL A 109 -19.07 6.41 12.64
C VAL A 109 -20.56 6.62 12.89
N ASN A 110 -21.05 6.33 14.10
CA ASN A 110 -22.45 6.54 14.47
C ASN A 110 -22.85 8.01 14.41
N LEU A 111 -21.94 8.93 14.74
CA LEU A 111 -22.15 10.37 14.63
C LEU A 111 -22.06 10.91 13.19
N LYS A 112 -21.91 10.04 12.18
CA LYS A 112 -21.84 10.42 10.76
C LYS A 112 -20.71 11.42 10.49
N ILE A 113 -19.53 11.14 11.05
CA ILE A 113 -18.33 11.93 10.80
C ILE A 113 -17.81 11.71 9.38
N ILE A 114 -17.89 10.48 8.87
CA ILE A 114 -17.50 10.15 7.49
C ILE A 114 -18.26 11.04 6.49
N ASP A 115 -19.57 11.23 6.69
CA ASP A 115 -20.39 12.11 5.84
C ASP A 115 -19.96 13.58 5.89
N ARG A 116 -19.40 14.03 7.02
CA ARG A 116 -18.83 15.39 7.19
C ARG A 116 -17.46 15.53 6.52
N MET A 117 -16.75 14.43 6.32
CA MET A 117 -15.44 14.42 5.65
C MET A 117 -15.57 14.47 4.12
N VAL A 118 -16.73 14.09 3.55
CA VAL A 118 -16.96 14.10 2.09
C VAL A 118 -16.47 15.37 1.39
N PRO A 119 -16.87 16.61 1.77
CA PRO A 119 -16.39 17.82 1.11
C PRO A 119 -14.93 18.17 1.45
N LEU A 120 -14.36 17.60 2.51
CA LEU A 120 -12.97 17.87 2.91
C LEU A 120 -11.97 17.10 2.04
N VAL A 121 -12.38 15.98 1.44
CA VAL A 121 -11.55 15.18 0.53
C VAL A 121 -11.14 15.99 -0.71
N LEU A 122 -11.99 16.89 -1.21
CA LEU A 122 -11.71 17.76 -2.36
C LEU A 122 -11.50 19.22 -1.96
N HIS A 123 -11.04 19.47 -0.73
CA HIS A 123 -10.81 20.83 -0.25
C HIS A 123 -9.69 21.53 -1.02
N GLN A 124 -9.76 22.86 -1.19
CA GLN A 124 -8.74 23.63 -1.91
C GLN A 124 -7.35 23.52 -1.25
N ASN A 125 -7.31 23.59 0.08
CA ASN A 125 -6.09 23.39 0.86
C ASN A 125 -5.67 21.90 0.88
N ALA A 126 -4.46 21.63 0.36
CA ALA A 126 -3.85 20.31 0.31
C ALA A 126 -3.66 19.66 1.70
N ALA A 127 -3.32 20.45 2.73
CA ALA A 127 -3.15 19.93 4.09
C ALA A 127 -4.46 19.36 4.65
N ILE A 128 -5.62 19.98 4.35
CA ILE A 128 -6.92 19.45 4.76
C ILE A 128 -7.22 18.13 4.04
N ARG A 129 -6.91 18.03 2.74
CA ARG A 129 -7.10 16.78 1.97
C ARG A 129 -6.25 15.64 2.54
N GLU A 130 -4.96 15.91 2.78
CA GLU A 130 -4.02 14.95 3.38
C GLU A 130 -4.51 14.46 4.75
N ARG A 131 -4.84 15.39 5.66
CA ARG A 131 -5.33 15.02 7.00
C ARG A 131 -6.67 14.30 6.97
N THR A 132 -7.54 14.63 6.01
CA THR A 132 -8.80 13.93 5.81
C THR A 132 -8.56 12.50 5.33
N ALA A 133 -7.68 12.30 4.35
CA ALA A 133 -7.31 10.96 3.87
C ALA A 133 -6.68 10.10 4.99
N ASN A 134 -5.83 10.68 5.82
CA ASN A 134 -5.27 10.00 6.99
C ASN A 134 -6.34 9.64 8.03
N ALA A 135 -7.28 10.56 8.34
CA ALA A 135 -8.39 10.27 9.23
C ALA A 135 -9.27 9.13 8.71
N LEU A 136 -9.53 9.10 7.40
CA LEU A 136 -10.24 8.00 6.74
C LEU A 136 -9.47 6.68 6.83
N GLN A 137 -8.14 6.67 6.68
CA GLN A 137 -7.32 5.46 6.87
C GLN A 137 -7.45 4.90 8.28
N ILE A 138 -7.42 5.75 9.31
CA ILE A 138 -7.57 5.29 10.70
C ILE A 138 -8.95 4.67 10.92
N LEU A 139 -10.01 5.30 10.40
CA LEU A 139 -11.37 4.74 10.46
C LEU A 139 -11.48 3.43 9.66
N ALA A 140 -10.81 3.32 8.51
CA ALA A 140 -10.81 2.12 7.67
C ALA A 140 -10.12 0.91 8.32
N ARG A 141 -9.25 1.10 9.34
CA ARG A 141 -8.69 -0.02 10.13
C ARG A 141 -9.77 -0.79 10.88
N HIS A 142 -10.88 -0.12 11.22
CA HIS A 142 -11.99 -0.71 11.94
C HIS A 142 -13.03 -1.21 10.93
N THR A 143 -13.58 -2.40 11.17
CA THR A 143 -14.57 -3.04 10.27
C THR A 143 -15.80 -2.15 10.03
N VAL A 144 -16.31 -1.51 11.08
CA VAL A 144 -17.47 -0.60 11.02
C VAL A 144 -17.15 0.66 10.21
N GLY A 145 -15.94 1.20 10.35
CA GLY A 145 -15.49 2.36 9.57
C GLY A 145 -15.29 2.02 8.11
N SER A 146 -14.64 0.90 7.80
CA SER A 146 -14.45 0.40 6.44
C SER A 146 -15.78 0.22 5.68
N GLN A 147 -16.77 -0.44 6.31
CA GLN A 147 -18.09 -0.61 5.72
C GLN A 147 -18.83 0.73 5.53
N ALA A 148 -18.72 1.65 6.49
CA ALA A 148 -19.37 2.96 6.40
C ALA A 148 -18.76 3.84 5.30
N ILE A 149 -17.44 3.77 5.09
CA ILE A 149 -16.75 4.46 3.99
C ILE A 149 -17.24 3.90 2.65
N ALA A 150 -17.25 2.57 2.49
CA ALA A 150 -17.66 1.93 1.24
C ALA A 150 -19.15 2.10 0.92
N ALA A 151 -20.01 2.27 1.94
CA ALA A 151 -21.43 2.52 1.76
C ALA A 151 -21.73 3.97 1.29
N ASN A 152 -20.80 4.91 1.47
CA ASN A 152 -21.01 6.31 1.10
C ASN A 152 -20.55 6.58 -0.34
N GLN A 153 -21.51 6.58 -1.27
CA GLN A 153 -21.28 6.84 -2.70
C GLN A 153 -20.57 8.16 -2.97
N SER A 154 -21.05 9.25 -2.37
CA SER A 154 -20.46 10.58 -2.58
C SER A 154 -19.00 10.67 -2.09
N LEU A 155 -18.64 9.88 -1.08
CA LEU A 155 -17.27 9.79 -0.63
C LEU A 155 -16.40 9.04 -1.64
N LEU A 156 -16.90 7.92 -2.18
CA LEU A 156 -16.17 7.14 -3.18
C LEU A 156 -15.96 7.93 -4.48
N ASP A 157 -16.96 8.68 -4.94
CA ASP A 157 -16.82 9.58 -6.10
C ASP A 157 -15.70 10.61 -5.88
N ASN A 158 -15.66 11.22 -4.69
CA ASN A 158 -14.60 12.17 -4.34
C ASN A 158 -13.23 11.49 -4.24
N ILE A 159 -13.17 10.27 -3.70
CA ILE A 159 -11.92 9.49 -3.61
C ILE A 159 -11.41 9.14 -5.01
N GLN A 160 -12.27 8.81 -5.97
CA GLN A 160 -11.84 8.54 -7.36
C GLN A 160 -11.12 9.75 -7.95
N ILE A 161 -11.65 10.96 -7.74
CA ILE A 161 -11.01 12.20 -8.19
C ILE A 161 -9.67 12.41 -7.47
N SER A 162 -9.58 12.08 -6.17
CA SER A 162 -8.34 12.20 -5.39
C SER A 162 -7.24 11.19 -5.76
N ILE A 163 -7.51 10.17 -6.59
CA ILE A 163 -6.46 9.30 -7.14
C ILE A 163 -5.53 10.11 -8.03
N GLU A 164 -6.04 11.13 -8.72
CA GLU A 164 -5.27 12.01 -9.62
C GLU A 164 -4.88 13.33 -8.94
N ASP A 165 -4.81 13.37 -7.60
CA ASP A 165 -4.42 14.58 -6.89
C ASP A 165 -3.01 15.03 -7.32
N PRO A 166 -2.77 16.34 -7.52
CA PRO A 166 -1.46 16.86 -7.89
C PRO A 166 -0.34 16.50 -6.90
N TYR A 167 -0.66 16.33 -5.61
CA TYR A 167 0.34 16.06 -4.57
C TYR A 167 0.50 14.55 -4.31
N PRO A 168 1.72 14.00 -4.46
CA PRO A 168 1.98 12.57 -4.22
C PRO A 168 1.72 12.15 -2.77
N GLU A 169 1.87 13.06 -1.81
CA GLU A 169 1.59 12.84 -0.39
C GLU A 169 0.11 12.53 -0.15
N ILE A 170 -0.79 13.11 -0.95
CA ILE A 170 -2.22 12.81 -0.87
C ILE A 170 -2.50 11.49 -1.59
N ARG A 171 -1.93 11.28 -2.78
CA ARG A 171 -2.12 10.05 -3.55
C ARG A 171 -1.69 8.80 -2.79
N ILE A 172 -0.57 8.83 -2.07
CA ILE A 172 -0.13 7.68 -1.24
C ILE A 172 -1.13 7.39 -0.11
N HIS A 173 -1.72 8.42 0.50
CA HIS A 173 -2.75 8.27 1.51
C HIS A 173 -4.07 7.72 0.96
N ILE A 174 -4.44 8.09 -0.26
CA ILE A 174 -5.61 7.53 -0.94
C ILE A 174 -5.37 6.09 -1.38
N ALA A 175 -4.20 5.77 -1.95
CA ALA A 175 -3.83 4.42 -2.34
C ALA A 175 -3.80 3.47 -1.13
N THR A 176 -3.23 3.90 0.00
CA THR A 176 -3.23 3.12 1.24
C THR A 176 -4.64 2.96 1.83
N LEU A 177 -5.48 4.00 1.78
CA LEU A 177 -6.89 3.87 2.18
C LEU A 177 -7.60 2.79 1.35
N LEU A 178 -7.47 2.83 0.02
CA LEU A 178 -8.11 1.87 -0.86
C LEU A 178 -7.58 0.45 -0.64
N GLU A 179 -6.26 0.28 -0.49
CA GLU A 179 -5.65 -1.02 -0.17
C GLU A 179 -6.24 -1.60 1.13
N MET A 180 -6.34 -0.78 2.17
CA MET A 180 -6.90 -1.21 3.45
C MET A 180 -8.38 -1.60 3.35
N LEU A 181 -9.16 -0.85 2.57
CA LEU A 181 -10.57 -1.17 2.30
C LEU A 181 -10.70 -2.50 1.54
N ALA A 182 -9.84 -2.73 0.54
CA ALA A 182 -9.87 -3.93 -0.31
C ALA A 182 -9.48 -5.22 0.42
N ARG A 183 -8.90 -5.17 1.63
CA ARG A 183 -8.63 -6.37 2.45
C ARG A 183 -9.89 -7.14 2.83
N SER A 184 -11.03 -6.44 2.93
CA SER A 184 -12.33 -7.08 3.11
C SER A 184 -12.93 -7.41 1.76
N TRP A 185 -13.19 -8.69 1.48
CA TRP A 185 -13.74 -9.13 0.20
C TRP A 185 -15.09 -8.46 -0.16
N ILE A 186 -15.93 -8.15 0.84
CA ILE A 186 -17.22 -7.45 0.63
C ILE A 186 -16.98 -6.04 0.12
N VAL A 187 -15.98 -5.35 0.69
CA VAL A 187 -15.65 -3.97 0.33
C VAL A 187 -14.88 -3.94 -0.99
N ALA A 188 -13.99 -4.91 -1.23
CA ALA A 188 -13.33 -5.08 -2.52
C ALA A 188 -14.36 -5.22 -3.64
N ASP A 189 -15.38 -6.07 -3.48
CA ASP A 189 -16.44 -6.24 -4.47
C ASP A 189 -17.18 -4.92 -4.75
N MET A 190 -17.51 -4.16 -3.70
CA MET A 190 -18.06 -2.81 -3.87
C MET A 190 -17.12 -1.92 -4.69
N LEU A 191 -15.83 -1.84 -4.35
CA LEU A 191 -14.85 -1.03 -5.09
C LEU A 191 -14.74 -1.46 -6.57
N VAL A 192 -14.84 -2.76 -6.86
CA VAL A 192 -14.90 -3.25 -8.25
C VAL A 192 -16.15 -2.74 -8.95
N THR A 193 -17.33 -2.83 -8.34
CA THR A 193 -18.59 -2.32 -8.92
C THR A 193 -18.58 -0.80 -9.15
N TYR A 194 -17.86 -0.04 -8.32
CA TYR A 194 -17.68 1.40 -8.49
C TYR A 194 -16.65 1.77 -9.58
N GLY A 195 -15.98 0.80 -10.20
CA GLY A 195 -15.08 1.06 -11.34
C GLY A 195 -13.67 1.53 -10.96
N PHE A 196 -13.17 1.16 -9.76
CA PHE A 196 -11.81 1.54 -9.36
C PHE A 196 -10.70 0.86 -10.18
N ILE A 197 -10.92 -0.37 -10.68
CA ILE A 197 -9.89 -1.12 -11.42
C ILE A 197 -9.39 -0.37 -12.68
N PRO A 198 -10.26 0.05 -13.63
CA PRO A 198 -9.80 0.78 -14.82
C PRO A 198 -9.06 2.09 -14.49
N ILE A 199 -9.53 2.83 -13.49
CA ILE A 199 -8.93 4.11 -13.07
C ILE A 199 -7.51 3.90 -12.55
N ILE A 200 -7.31 2.92 -11.67
CA ILE A 200 -5.99 2.61 -11.12
C ILE A 200 -5.05 2.11 -12.21
N LEU A 201 -5.52 1.27 -13.14
CA LEU A 201 -4.72 0.76 -14.25
C LEU A 201 -4.27 1.88 -15.21
N ALA A 202 -5.14 2.85 -15.51
CA ALA A 202 -4.82 3.97 -16.39
C ALA A 202 -3.65 4.82 -15.86
N ASN A 203 -3.58 4.99 -14.54
CA ASN A 203 -2.56 5.83 -13.89
C ASN A 203 -1.29 5.06 -13.51
N LEU A 204 -1.34 3.72 -13.52
CA LEU A 204 -0.31 2.85 -12.94
C LEU A 204 1.12 3.08 -13.49
N LEU A 205 1.28 3.36 -14.79
CA LEU A 205 2.60 3.54 -15.40
C LEU A 205 3.26 4.90 -15.11
N ASN A 206 2.47 5.90 -14.70
CA ASN A 206 2.93 7.26 -14.46
C ASN A 206 3.12 7.57 -12.96
N GLU A 207 2.75 6.64 -12.08
CA GLU A 207 2.80 6.85 -10.63
C GLU A 207 4.20 6.70 -10.04
N ASP A 208 4.38 7.30 -8.87
CA ASP A 208 5.61 7.17 -8.09
C ASP A 208 5.81 5.70 -7.65
N PRO A 209 7.07 5.19 -7.62
CA PRO A 209 7.35 3.79 -7.29
C PRO A 209 6.72 3.30 -5.97
N ASN A 210 6.67 4.14 -4.95
CA ASN A 210 6.07 3.80 -3.65
C ASN A 210 4.55 3.63 -3.74
N ILE A 211 3.89 4.50 -4.50
CA ILE A 211 2.44 4.46 -4.72
C ILE A 211 2.09 3.28 -5.63
N LEU A 212 2.91 3.06 -6.66
CA LEU A 212 2.77 1.94 -7.59
C LEU A 212 2.78 0.57 -6.88
N VAL A 213 3.68 0.35 -5.92
CA VAL A 213 3.69 -0.89 -5.12
C VAL A 213 2.39 -1.09 -4.35
N ILE A 214 1.85 -0.03 -3.74
CA ILE A 214 0.58 -0.07 -3.00
C ILE A 214 -0.59 -0.35 -3.97
N ASN A 215 -0.61 0.32 -5.12
CA ASN A 215 -1.62 0.13 -6.15
C ASN A 215 -1.61 -1.29 -6.73
N LEU A 216 -0.45 -1.92 -6.87
CA LEU A 216 -0.36 -3.32 -7.29
C LEU A 216 -0.93 -4.27 -6.23
N GLU A 217 -0.68 -4.04 -4.94
CA GLU A 217 -1.28 -4.85 -3.86
C GLU A 217 -2.80 -4.65 -3.77
N LEU A 218 -3.26 -3.40 -3.97
CA LEU A 218 -4.68 -3.08 -4.10
C LEU A 218 -5.31 -3.83 -5.28
N LEU A 219 -4.72 -3.76 -6.48
CA LEU A 219 -5.21 -4.46 -7.66
C LEU A 219 -5.25 -5.98 -7.44
N LYS A 220 -4.24 -6.55 -6.79
CA LYS A 220 -4.24 -7.97 -6.41
C LYS A 220 -5.46 -8.34 -5.57
N SER A 221 -5.84 -7.49 -4.63
CA SER A 221 -7.02 -7.67 -3.77
C SER A 221 -8.34 -7.48 -4.53
N LEU A 222 -8.40 -6.50 -5.44
CA LEU A 222 -9.58 -6.23 -6.28
C LEU A 222 -9.80 -7.27 -7.38
N MET A 223 -8.74 -7.93 -7.85
CA MET A 223 -8.81 -9.00 -8.86
C MET A 223 -9.27 -10.34 -8.29
N TYR A 224 -9.95 -10.36 -7.14
CA TYR A 224 -10.69 -11.54 -6.71
C TYR A 224 -12.04 -11.61 -7.43
N GLY A 225 -12.49 -12.83 -7.81
CA GLY A 225 -13.77 -13.00 -8.53
C GLY A 225 -13.80 -12.29 -9.90
N ASP A 226 -14.82 -11.45 -10.11
CA ASP A 226 -15.12 -10.78 -11.38
C ASP A 226 -14.12 -9.67 -11.74
N GLY A 227 -13.38 -9.14 -10.76
CA GLY A 227 -12.36 -8.12 -10.98
C GLY A 227 -11.27 -8.53 -11.96
N LYS A 228 -11.00 -9.84 -12.11
CA LYS A 228 -10.04 -10.36 -13.11
C LYS A 228 -10.47 -10.06 -14.53
N CYS A 229 -11.76 -10.24 -14.83
CA CYS A 229 -12.30 -10.02 -16.17
C CYS A 229 -12.19 -8.53 -16.52
N ILE A 230 -12.58 -7.67 -15.59
CA ILE A 230 -12.51 -6.20 -15.73
C ILE A 230 -11.06 -5.74 -15.92
N ALA A 231 -10.12 -6.29 -15.14
CA ALA A 231 -8.70 -5.97 -15.28
C ALA A 231 -8.14 -6.38 -16.64
N ILE A 232 -8.57 -7.53 -17.20
CA ILE A 232 -8.17 -7.96 -18.54
C ILE A 232 -8.78 -7.07 -19.62
N GLU A 233 -10.05 -6.72 -19.50
CA GLU A 233 -10.75 -5.80 -20.43
C GLU A 233 -10.15 -4.39 -20.42
N SER A 234 -9.52 -3.98 -19.31
CA SER A 234 -8.86 -2.69 -19.14
C SER A 234 -7.34 -2.73 -19.45
N ASP A 235 -6.90 -3.64 -20.32
CA ASP A 235 -5.49 -3.84 -20.72
C ASP A 235 -4.51 -4.15 -19.57
N GLY A 236 -5.00 -4.55 -18.41
CA GLY A 236 -4.18 -4.80 -17.22
C GLY A 236 -3.08 -5.85 -17.44
N PHE A 237 -3.34 -6.86 -18.27
CA PHE A 237 -2.33 -7.87 -18.61
C PHE A 237 -1.10 -7.25 -19.30
N PHE A 238 -1.31 -6.36 -20.27
CA PHE A 238 -0.22 -5.69 -21.00
C PHE A 238 0.51 -4.69 -20.11
N ILE A 239 -0.22 -3.99 -19.24
CA ILE A 239 0.36 -3.05 -18.27
C ILE A 239 1.30 -3.81 -17.32
N PHE A 240 0.86 -4.91 -16.72
CA PHE A 240 1.70 -5.71 -15.83
C PHE A 240 2.91 -6.32 -16.55
N LEU A 241 2.76 -6.74 -17.82
CA LEU A 241 3.89 -7.22 -18.63
C LEU A 241 4.96 -6.14 -18.83
N LYS A 242 4.56 -4.88 -19.02
CA LYS A 242 5.50 -3.75 -19.11
C LYS A 242 6.24 -3.53 -17.80
N LEU A 243 5.54 -3.63 -16.66
CA LEU A 243 6.13 -3.46 -15.32
C LEU A 243 7.20 -4.52 -14.99
N LEU A 244 7.18 -5.69 -15.64
CA LEU A 244 8.23 -6.71 -15.46
C LEU A 244 9.62 -6.27 -15.95
N HIS A 245 9.70 -5.21 -16.77
CA HIS A 245 10.95 -4.68 -17.30
C HIS A 245 11.53 -3.56 -16.43
N PHE A 246 10.90 -3.23 -15.30
CA PHE A 246 11.37 -2.19 -14.39
C PHE A 246 12.55 -2.70 -13.54
N GLU A 247 13.34 -1.78 -12.99
CA GLU A 247 14.49 -2.14 -12.16
C GLU A 247 14.12 -2.46 -10.70
N ASN A 248 12.99 -1.96 -10.19
CA ASN A 248 12.63 -2.15 -8.78
C ASN A 248 12.07 -3.56 -8.51
N PRO A 249 12.69 -4.36 -7.61
CA PRO A 249 12.25 -5.73 -7.33
C PRO A 249 10.84 -5.83 -6.73
N ASP A 250 10.42 -4.83 -5.96
CA ASP A 250 9.08 -4.81 -5.34
C ASP A 250 8.01 -4.63 -6.42
N ILE A 251 8.26 -3.77 -7.41
CA ILE A 251 7.34 -3.57 -8.54
C ILE A 251 7.23 -4.86 -9.37
N ILE A 252 8.37 -5.48 -9.70
CA ILE A 252 8.39 -6.72 -10.50
C ILE A 252 7.68 -7.84 -9.77
N SER A 253 7.96 -8.04 -8.48
CA SER A 253 7.35 -9.10 -7.68
C SER A 253 5.83 -8.94 -7.56
N LYS A 254 5.35 -7.73 -7.29
CA LYS A 254 3.91 -7.43 -7.23
C LYS A 254 3.22 -7.51 -8.59
N ALA A 255 3.88 -7.09 -9.67
CA ALA A 255 3.36 -7.28 -11.03
C ALA A 255 3.26 -8.77 -11.40
N CYS A 256 4.23 -9.60 -11.00
CA CYS A 256 4.16 -11.05 -11.13
C CYS A 256 2.99 -11.65 -10.34
N ASP A 257 2.74 -11.20 -9.10
CA ASP A 257 1.58 -11.63 -8.32
C ASP A 257 0.25 -11.29 -9.02
N CYS A 258 0.14 -10.09 -9.60
CA CYS A 258 -1.01 -9.67 -10.39
C CYS A 258 -1.19 -10.56 -11.64
N LEU A 259 -0.11 -10.82 -12.40
CA LEU A 259 -0.15 -11.71 -13.55
C LEU A 259 -0.54 -13.14 -13.17
N THR A 260 -0.07 -13.62 -12.02
CA THR A 260 -0.44 -14.93 -11.47
C THR A 260 -1.96 -15.05 -11.29
N LEU A 261 -2.61 -14.00 -10.80
CA LEU A 261 -4.08 -14.00 -10.67
C LEU A 261 -4.77 -14.00 -12.03
N LEU A 262 -4.28 -13.22 -13.00
CA LEU A 262 -4.88 -13.16 -14.33
C LEU A 262 -4.77 -14.49 -15.09
N THR A 263 -3.64 -15.19 -14.97
CA THR A 263 -3.38 -16.47 -15.66
C THR A 263 -4.23 -17.63 -15.14
N THR A 264 -4.88 -17.48 -13.98
CA THR A 264 -5.89 -18.45 -13.51
C THR A 264 -7.16 -18.45 -14.37
N SER A 265 -7.42 -17.37 -15.12
CA SER A 265 -8.56 -17.26 -16.02
C SER A 265 -8.23 -17.83 -17.41
N ARG A 266 -9.24 -18.35 -18.12
CA ARG A 266 -9.05 -18.87 -19.49
C ARG A 266 -8.59 -17.81 -20.48
N ILE A 267 -9.03 -16.56 -20.30
CA ILE A 267 -8.66 -15.44 -21.19
C ILE A 267 -7.22 -15.02 -20.91
N GLY A 268 -6.86 -14.84 -19.62
CA GLY A 268 -5.49 -14.52 -19.23
C GLY A 268 -4.48 -15.60 -19.62
N GLU A 269 -4.87 -16.88 -19.60
CA GLU A 269 -4.01 -17.96 -20.09
C GLU A 269 -3.72 -17.85 -21.60
N LYS A 270 -4.74 -17.55 -22.42
CA LYS A 270 -4.55 -17.33 -23.86
C LYS A 270 -3.60 -16.16 -24.11
N LEU A 271 -3.81 -15.04 -23.41
CA LEU A 271 -2.93 -13.87 -23.50
C LEU A 271 -1.50 -14.20 -23.06
N ALA A 272 -1.32 -15.02 -22.01
CA ALA A 272 0.00 -15.46 -21.58
C ALA A 272 0.73 -16.30 -22.64
N GLN A 273 0.00 -17.08 -23.43
CA GLN A 273 0.57 -17.85 -24.55
C GLN A 273 0.92 -16.94 -25.73
N GLU A 274 0.00 -16.07 -26.13
CA GLU A 274 0.19 -15.13 -27.24
C GLU A 274 1.37 -14.19 -27.00
N MET A 275 1.50 -13.71 -25.76
CA MET A 275 2.57 -12.80 -25.33
C MET A 275 3.84 -13.52 -24.88
N LYS A 276 3.90 -14.85 -24.99
CA LYS A 276 5.06 -15.68 -24.60
C LYS A 276 5.55 -15.39 -23.18
N LEU A 277 4.63 -15.20 -22.23
CA LEU A 277 4.93 -14.81 -20.84
C LEU A 277 5.99 -15.73 -20.18
N LEU A 278 5.96 -17.04 -20.48
CA LEU A 278 6.92 -18.00 -19.94
C LEU A 278 8.38 -17.69 -20.34
N GLU A 279 8.62 -17.11 -21.52
CA GLU A 279 9.96 -16.69 -21.93
C GLU A 279 10.46 -15.52 -21.09
N THR A 280 9.60 -14.52 -20.85
CA THR A 280 9.89 -13.38 -19.96
C THR A 280 10.14 -13.84 -18.52
N LEU A 281 9.29 -14.73 -17.99
CA LEU A 281 9.45 -15.28 -16.65
C LEU A 281 10.74 -16.11 -16.50
N ASN A 282 11.18 -16.81 -17.55
CA ASN A 282 12.45 -17.53 -17.52
C ASN A 282 13.65 -16.57 -17.37
N ILE A 283 13.59 -15.37 -17.97
CA ILE A 283 14.62 -14.35 -17.77
C ILE A 283 14.63 -13.90 -16.31
N LEU A 284 13.47 -13.58 -15.73
CA LEU A 284 13.33 -13.18 -14.33
C LEU A 284 13.72 -14.29 -13.34
N LEU A 285 13.56 -15.56 -13.71
CA LEU A 285 13.99 -16.69 -12.89
C LEU A 285 15.52 -16.72 -12.70
N HIS A 286 16.27 -16.17 -13.64
CA HIS A 286 17.73 -16.06 -13.59
C HIS A 286 18.24 -14.79 -12.89
N ASP A 287 17.34 -13.93 -12.41
CA ASP A 287 17.69 -12.76 -11.61
C ASP A 287 18.40 -13.18 -10.30
N GLU A 288 19.24 -12.29 -9.78
CA GLU A 288 19.99 -12.50 -8.53
C GLU A 288 19.12 -12.26 -7.30
N ARG A 289 18.08 -11.42 -7.44
CA ARG A 289 17.24 -10.94 -6.34
C ARG A 289 16.17 -11.96 -5.97
N LYS A 290 16.04 -12.24 -4.67
CA LYS A 290 15.17 -13.30 -4.14
C LYS A 290 13.69 -13.07 -4.38
N GLU A 291 13.25 -11.83 -4.26
CA GLU A 291 11.87 -11.42 -4.44
C GLU A 291 11.42 -11.69 -5.88
N VAL A 292 12.30 -11.38 -6.85
CA VAL A 292 12.01 -11.48 -8.28
C VAL A 292 11.93 -12.94 -8.73
N TYR A 293 12.94 -13.76 -8.46
CA TYR A 293 12.91 -15.16 -8.90
C TYR A 293 11.83 -15.97 -8.15
N THR A 294 11.49 -15.60 -6.91
CA THR A 294 10.43 -16.28 -6.15
C THR A 294 9.05 -15.98 -6.73
N SER A 295 8.74 -14.72 -7.01
CA SER A 295 7.50 -14.35 -7.67
C SER A 295 7.43 -14.90 -9.10
N ALA A 296 8.54 -14.90 -9.86
CA ALA A 296 8.59 -15.52 -11.17
C ALA A 296 8.29 -17.03 -11.11
N ALA A 297 8.88 -17.76 -10.14
CA ALA A 297 8.59 -19.17 -9.92
C ALA A 297 7.12 -19.42 -9.55
N SER A 298 6.51 -18.54 -8.74
CA SER A 298 5.08 -18.57 -8.41
C SER A 298 4.22 -18.42 -9.68
N THR A 299 4.51 -17.43 -10.53
CA THR A 299 3.78 -17.23 -11.78
C THR A 299 3.95 -18.41 -12.74
N ILE A 300 5.16 -18.98 -12.86
CA ILE A 300 5.42 -20.19 -13.67
C ILE A 300 4.61 -21.38 -13.14
N MET A 301 4.57 -21.58 -11.82
CA MET A 301 3.79 -22.65 -11.20
C MET A 301 2.32 -22.58 -11.63
N PHE A 302 1.69 -21.42 -11.56
CA PHE A 302 0.29 -21.25 -11.97
C PHE A 302 0.08 -21.37 -13.48
N CYS A 303 0.97 -20.78 -14.28
CA CYS A 303 0.90 -20.87 -15.75
C CYS A 303 1.02 -22.33 -16.24
N THR A 304 1.85 -23.15 -15.60
CA THR A 304 2.16 -24.52 -16.03
C THR A 304 1.14 -25.57 -15.57
N VAL A 305 0.06 -25.20 -14.88
CA VAL A 305 -1.02 -26.15 -14.53
C VAL A 305 -1.67 -26.75 -15.79
N LYS A 306 -1.73 -25.99 -16.88
CA LYS A 306 -2.44 -26.33 -18.11
C LYS A 306 -1.53 -26.97 -19.15
N THR A 307 -2.06 -27.94 -19.89
CA THR A 307 -1.28 -28.77 -20.83
C THR A 307 -0.56 -27.97 -21.91
N VAL A 308 -1.20 -26.93 -22.46
CA VAL A 308 -0.60 -26.12 -23.53
C VAL A 308 0.63 -25.37 -23.03
N SER A 309 0.54 -24.79 -21.83
CA SER A 309 1.66 -24.11 -21.18
C SER A 309 2.77 -25.08 -20.77
N LYS A 310 2.48 -26.34 -20.43
CA LYS A 310 3.51 -27.37 -20.19
C LYS A 310 4.33 -27.66 -21.46
N ILE A 311 3.66 -27.77 -22.60
CA ILE A 311 4.32 -27.97 -23.91
C ILE A 311 5.17 -26.74 -24.26
N ALA A 312 4.68 -25.53 -24.00
CA ALA A 312 5.45 -24.31 -24.19
C ALA A 312 6.68 -24.26 -23.27
N ALA A 313 6.52 -24.59 -21.99
CA ALA A 313 7.61 -24.64 -21.02
C ALA A 313 8.70 -25.66 -21.42
N ALA A 314 8.30 -26.82 -21.96
CA ALA A 314 9.24 -27.84 -22.44
C ALA A 314 10.16 -27.35 -23.58
N LYS A 315 9.75 -26.33 -24.35
CA LYS A 315 10.56 -25.73 -25.42
C LYS A 315 11.58 -24.71 -24.89
N ILE A 316 11.40 -24.22 -23.66
CA ILE A 316 12.24 -23.16 -23.10
C ILE A 316 13.47 -23.79 -22.44
N LYS A 317 14.63 -23.54 -23.04
CA LYS A 317 15.92 -24.01 -22.53
C LYS A 317 16.26 -23.30 -21.21
N LYS A 318 16.97 -24.01 -20.32
CA LYS A 318 17.48 -23.55 -19.01
C LYS A 318 16.43 -23.28 -17.92
N MET A 319 15.13 -23.36 -18.23
CA MET A 319 14.08 -23.20 -17.21
C MET A 319 14.15 -24.31 -16.14
N VAL A 320 14.15 -25.57 -16.58
CA VAL A 320 14.16 -26.74 -15.68
C VAL A 320 15.42 -26.82 -14.81
N PRO A 321 16.66 -26.68 -15.35
CA PRO A 321 17.87 -26.66 -14.52
C PRO A 321 17.86 -25.52 -13.49
N ARG A 322 17.38 -24.33 -13.87
CA ARG A 322 17.29 -23.19 -12.95
C ARG A 322 16.26 -23.44 -11.85
N LEU A 323 15.10 -24.01 -12.17
CA LEU A 323 14.09 -24.40 -11.17
C LEU A 323 14.65 -25.41 -10.16
N ILE A 324 15.46 -26.39 -10.62
CA ILE A 324 16.12 -27.35 -9.72
C ILE A 324 17.15 -26.65 -8.83
N ALA A 325 17.92 -25.71 -9.38
CA ALA A 325 18.90 -24.94 -8.60
C ALA A 325 18.24 -24.10 -7.50
N ILE A 326 17.17 -23.36 -7.80
CA ILE A 326 16.47 -22.56 -6.78
C ILE A 326 15.70 -23.42 -5.78
N ALA A 327 15.26 -24.62 -6.15
CA ALA A 327 14.62 -25.56 -5.23
C ALA A 327 15.57 -26.03 -4.11
N LYS A 328 16.90 -25.95 -4.32
CA LYS A 328 17.90 -26.25 -3.28
C LYS A 328 18.07 -25.14 -2.25
N ASN A 329 17.49 -23.95 -2.47
CA ASN A 329 17.64 -22.83 -1.56
C ASN A 329 16.84 -23.04 -0.27
N ARG A 330 17.51 -23.50 0.79
CA ARG A 330 16.89 -23.79 2.09
C ARG A 330 16.46 -22.54 2.86
N GLU A 331 17.06 -21.38 2.57
CA GLU A 331 16.79 -20.15 3.32
C GLU A 331 15.41 -19.56 3.02
N ASN A 332 14.83 -19.90 1.86
CA ASN A 332 13.52 -19.41 1.45
C ASN A 332 12.56 -20.57 1.14
N PRO A 333 11.68 -20.95 2.09
CA PRO A 333 10.75 -22.06 1.89
C PRO A 333 9.74 -21.78 0.77
N ASP A 334 9.31 -20.53 0.58
CA ASP A 334 8.35 -20.17 -0.47
C ASP A 334 8.91 -20.44 -1.87
N THR A 335 10.17 -20.06 -2.11
CA THR A 335 10.87 -20.39 -3.35
C THR A 335 10.91 -21.91 -3.58
N GLN A 336 11.23 -22.69 -2.55
CA GLN A 336 11.26 -24.15 -2.66
C GLN A 336 9.88 -24.70 -3.04
N ILE A 337 8.82 -24.23 -2.39
CA ILE A 337 7.45 -24.68 -2.66
C ILE A 337 7.08 -24.38 -4.11
N PHE A 338 7.29 -23.15 -4.58
CA PHE A 338 6.92 -22.76 -5.95
C PHE A 338 7.76 -23.48 -6.98
N ALA A 339 9.08 -23.62 -6.76
CA ALA A 339 9.96 -24.31 -7.68
C ALA A 339 9.63 -25.81 -7.79
N VAL A 340 9.40 -26.50 -6.67
CA VAL A 340 9.03 -27.92 -6.66
C VAL A 340 7.69 -28.13 -7.35
N LYS A 341 6.68 -27.29 -7.07
CA LYS A 341 5.36 -27.39 -7.73
C LYS A 341 5.43 -27.08 -9.22
N ALA A 342 6.19 -26.08 -9.63
CA ALA A 342 6.44 -25.77 -11.04
C ALA A 342 7.14 -26.96 -11.74
N LEU A 343 8.15 -27.55 -11.12
CA LEU A 343 8.82 -28.75 -11.65
C LEU A 343 7.86 -29.92 -11.78
N THR A 344 7.01 -30.17 -10.78
CA THR A 344 6.00 -31.23 -10.83
C THR A 344 5.09 -31.06 -12.04
N ASN A 345 4.59 -29.83 -12.27
CA ASN A 345 3.72 -29.52 -13.40
C ASN A 345 4.41 -29.74 -14.75
N ILE A 346 5.67 -29.31 -14.89
CA ILE A 346 6.41 -29.42 -16.17
C ILE A 346 6.86 -30.87 -16.43
N CYS A 347 7.23 -31.63 -15.38
CA CYS A 347 7.64 -33.05 -15.48
C CYS A 347 6.48 -33.99 -15.87
N GLU A 348 5.24 -33.51 -15.90
CA GLU A 348 4.16 -34.25 -16.54
C GLU A 348 4.39 -34.40 -18.06
N HIS A 349 5.14 -33.49 -18.70
CA HIS A 349 5.51 -33.62 -20.11
C HIS A 349 6.57 -34.72 -20.29
N PRO A 350 6.39 -35.67 -21.23
CA PRO A 350 7.25 -36.86 -21.35
C PRO A 350 8.71 -36.53 -21.68
N ASP A 351 8.95 -35.53 -22.53
CA ASP A 351 10.33 -35.16 -22.92
C ASP A 351 11.10 -34.52 -21.76
N VAL A 352 10.43 -33.65 -20.99
CA VAL A 352 11.05 -33.01 -19.82
C VAL A 352 11.30 -34.05 -18.73
N ARG A 353 10.36 -34.98 -18.53
CA ARG A 353 10.55 -36.09 -17.59
C ARG A 353 11.80 -36.91 -17.90
N LYS A 354 11.99 -37.27 -19.17
CA LYS A 354 13.18 -38.01 -19.62
C LYS A 354 14.46 -37.19 -19.38
N GLU A 355 14.44 -35.90 -19.68
CA GLU A 355 15.57 -35.01 -19.42
C GLU A 355 15.93 -34.95 -17.92
N VAL A 356 14.93 -34.72 -17.06
CA VAL A 356 15.13 -34.65 -15.60
C VAL A 356 15.60 -35.98 -15.04
N ASN A 357 15.01 -37.10 -15.48
CA ASN A 357 15.39 -38.43 -15.02
C ASN A 357 16.83 -38.80 -15.41
N ASN A 358 17.25 -38.45 -16.62
CA ASN A 358 18.59 -38.81 -17.11
C ASN A 358 19.69 -37.90 -16.56
N ASN A 359 19.42 -36.60 -16.41
CA ASN A 359 20.47 -35.61 -16.15
C ASN A 359 20.46 -35.05 -14.73
N TYR A 360 19.31 -35.03 -14.04
CA TYR A 360 19.13 -34.27 -12.79
C TYR A 360 18.47 -35.06 -11.65
N LEU A 361 18.23 -36.36 -11.81
CA LEU A 361 17.53 -37.18 -10.80
C LEU A 361 18.22 -37.12 -9.43
N GLU A 362 19.54 -37.29 -9.40
CA GLU A 362 20.33 -37.23 -8.17
C GLU A 362 20.23 -35.87 -7.48
N GLU A 363 20.22 -34.78 -8.26
CA GLU A 363 20.09 -33.44 -7.73
C GLU A 363 18.73 -33.22 -7.06
N VAL A 364 17.65 -33.76 -7.64
CA VAL A 364 16.29 -33.66 -7.09
C VAL A 364 16.15 -34.51 -5.82
N ILE A 365 16.72 -35.71 -5.80
CA ILE A 365 16.74 -36.57 -4.60
C ILE A 365 17.49 -35.89 -3.46
N ASN A 366 18.61 -35.22 -3.76
CA ASN A 366 19.46 -34.59 -2.76
C ASN A 366 19.02 -33.18 -2.34
N ILE A 367 17.87 -32.68 -2.83
CA ILE A 367 17.32 -31.39 -2.38
C ILE A 367 17.10 -31.44 -0.86
N GLN A 368 17.82 -30.60 -0.13
CA GLN A 368 17.63 -30.39 1.29
C GLN A 368 16.42 -29.48 1.51
N LEU A 369 15.40 -30.01 2.17
CA LEU A 369 14.16 -29.29 2.42
C LEU A 369 14.28 -28.40 3.67
N GLY A 370 13.58 -27.27 3.66
CA GLY A 370 13.33 -26.44 4.84
C GLY A 370 12.52 -27.17 5.92
N ALA A 371 12.24 -26.46 7.03
CA ALA A 371 11.54 -27.04 8.18
C ALA A 371 10.04 -27.30 7.95
N GLU A 372 9.47 -26.81 6.84
CA GLU A 372 8.04 -26.88 6.55
C GLU A 372 7.54 -28.31 6.28
N PRO A 373 6.40 -28.73 6.87
CA PRO A 373 5.91 -30.11 6.77
C PRO A 373 5.48 -30.49 5.35
N PHE A 374 4.82 -29.56 4.63
CA PHE A 374 4.27 -29.82 3.29
C PHE A 374 5.31 -29.99 2.19
N LEU A 375 6.53 -29.45 2.39
CA LEU A 375 7.61 -29.55 1.41
C LEU A 375 8.03 -30.99 1.14
N LYS A 376 7.99 -31.85 2.16
CA LYS A 376 8.30 -33.28 2.03
C LYS A 376 7.30 -33.97 1.10
N GLU A 377 6.02 -33.69 1.32
CA GLU A 377 4.93 -34.24 0.50
C GLU A 377 5.06 -33.78 -0.97
N TYR A 378 5.32 -32.48 -1.21
CA TYR A 378 5.51 -31.97 -2.57
C TYR A 378 6.72 -32.59 -3.28
N LYS A 379 7.82 -32.82 -2.55
CA LYS A 379 9.00 -33.51 -3.09
C LYS A 379 8.68 -34.98 -3.42
N GLU A 380 7.95 -35.69 -2.57
CA GLU A 380 7.54 -37.07 -2.85
C GLU A 380 6.64 -37.14 -4.09
N ILE A 381 5.72 -36.20 -4.27
CA ILE A 381 4.88 -36.10 -5.47
C ILE A 381 5.75 -35.88 -6.70
N LEU A 382 6.72 -34.95 -6.65
CA LEU A 382 7.66 -34.72 -7.75
C LEU A 382 8.41 -35.99 -8.14
N LEU A 383 8.95 -36.73 -7.15
CA LEU A 383 9.67 -37.98 -7.39
C LEU A 383 8.76 -39.05 -8.01
N ARG A 384 7.50 -39.14 -7.57
CA ARG A 384 6.51 -40.05 -8.18
C ARG A 384 6.24 -39.68 -9.64
N VAL A 385 6.11 -38.39 -9.96
CA VAL A 385 5.89 -37.93 -11.34
C VAL A 385 7.10 -38.22 -12.22
N ILE A 386 8.32 -38.02 -11.72
CA ILE A 386 9.57 -38.31 -12.45
C ILE A 386 9.71 -39.81 -12.72
N ASN A 387 9.45 -40.65 -11.72
CA ASN A 387 9.58 -42.10 -11.82
C ASN A 387 8.39 -42.78 -12.50
N TRP A 388 7.33 -42.04 -12.85
CA TRP A 388 6.16 -42.62 -13.50
C TRP A 388 6.50 -43.06 -14.92
N VAL A 389 6.25 -44.34 -15.19
CA VAL A 389 6.30 -44.96 -16.51
C VAL A 389 4.87 -45.36 -16.86
N PRO A 390 4.38 -45.07 -18.09
CA PRO A 390 3.07 -45.53 -18.51
C PRO A 390 3.01 -47.05 -18.40
N THR A 391 2.08 -47.57 -17.60
CA THR A 391 1.78 -49.01 -17.61
C THR A 391 1.28 -49.36 -18.99
N THR A 392 2.12 -49.99 -19.80
CA THR A 392 1.70 -50.64 -21.03
C THR A 392 0.70 -51.72 -20.62
N VAL A 393 -0.59 -51.49 -20.88
CA VAL A 393 -1.58 -52.55 -20.85
C VAL A 393 -1.17 -53.50 -21.97
N SER A 394 -0.57 -54.62 -21.58
CA SER A 394 -0.12 -55.72 -22.43
C SER A 394 -1.26 -56.38 -23.15
#